data_AF-A0A958GEA1-F1
#
_entry.id   AF-A0A958GEA1-F1
#
_cell.length_a   1.000
_cell.length_b   1.000
_cell.length_c   1.000
_cell.angle_alpha   90.00
_cell.angle_beta   90.00
_cell.angle_gamma   90.00
#
_symmetry.space_group_name_H-M   'P 1'
#
loop_
_entity.id
_entity.type
_entity.pdbx_description
1 polymer ?
#
loop_
_entity_poly.entity_id
_entity_poly.type
_entity_poly.pdbx_seq_one_letter_code
_entity_poly.pdbx_strand_id
1 'polypeptide(L)'
;MKDRFSANKSIMIDLLDPELSNKLSAYPNDFLRIILPEQAKKEWVIIDEVQKVPQLLEIVHSQISKQNFKFVLTSSSARKLKRGAANLLAGRAFVFNLFPLTYSELG
;
A
#
# COMPACT_ATOMS: atom_id res chain seq x y z
N MET A 1 8.46 -19.42 -2.51
CA MET A 1 7.55 -18.27 -2.27
C MET A 1 7.83 -17.12 -3.25
N LYS A 2 8.02 -17.42 -4.55
CA LYS A 2 8.27 -16.42 -5.62
C LYS A 2 7.26 -16.49 -6.78
N ASP A 3 6.39 -17.51 -6.81
CA ASP A 3 5.45 -17.75 -7.91
C ASP A 3 4.02 -17.16 -7.75
N ARG A 4 3.74 -16.42 -6.67
CA ARG A 4 2.38 -15.87 -6.44
C ARG A 4 2.17 -14.42 -6.88
N PHE A 5 3.21 -13.72 -7.29
CA PHE A 5 3.12 -12.40 -7.89
C PHE A 5 3.64 -12.48 -9.32
N SER A 6 2.85 -13.04 -10.26
CA SER A 6 3.13 -12.79 -11.67
C SER A 6 3.14 -11.28 -11.87
N ALA A 7 4.31 -10.71 -12.19
CA ALA A 7 4.54 -9.27 -12.38
C ALA A 7 3.50 -8.60 -13.33
N ASN A 8 2.80 -9.40 -14.13
CA ASN A 8 1.71 -8.96 -14.98
C ASN A 8 0.38 -8.62 -14.28
N LYS A 9 0.14 -8.98 -13.01
CA LYS A 9 -1.17 -8.78 -12.33
C LYS A 9 -1.16 -7.77 -11.19
N SER A 10 -0.05 -7.08 -10.94
CA SER A 10 0.06 -6.06 -9.89
C SER A 10 0.42 -4.68 -10.44
N ILE A 11 0.04 -3.66 -9.67
CA ILE A 11 0.48 -2.27 -9.76
C ILE A 11 1.40 -2.02 -8.56
N MET A 12 2.58 -1.45 -8.77
CA MET A 12 3.51 -1.09 -7.70
C MET A 12 3.61 0.43 -7.61
N ILE A 13 3.44 0.95 -6.40
CA ILE A 13 3.48 2.37 -6.06
C ILE A 13 4.56 2.55 -5.02
N ASP A 14 5.68 3.18 -5.40
CA ASP A 14 6.81 3.43 -4.50
C ASP A 14 6.75 4.88 -3.96
N LEU A 15 6.50 5.02 -2.66
CA LEU A 15 6.44 6.34 -2.01
C LEU A 15 7.81 6.80 -1.48
N LEU A 16 8.90 6.10 -1.81
CA LEU A 16 10.25 6.64 -1.71
C LEU A 16 10.53 7.70 -2.77
N ASP A 17 9.84 7.64 -3.91
CA ASP A 17 9.86 8.69 -4.92
C ASP A 17 9.30 10.00 -4.31
N PRO A 18 10.14 11.05 -4.15
CA PRO A 18 9.72 12.30 -3.56
C PRO A 18 8.62 13.00 -4.38
N GLU A 19 8.66 12.91 -5.72
CA GLU A 19 7.66 13.56 -6.57
C GLU A 19 6.30 12.89 -6.41
N LEU A 20 6.28 11.56 -6.48
CA LEU A 20 5.04 10.79 -6.32
C LEU A 20 4.48 10.93 -4.90
N SER A 21 5.33 10.84 -3.87
CA SER A 21 4.86 10.96 -2.49
C SER A 21 4.34 12.37 -2.17
N ASN A 22 5.00 13.43 -2.66
CA ASN A 22 4.53 14.80 -2.48
C ASN A 22 3.21 15.02 -3.21
N LYS A 23 3.09 14.54 -4.46
CA LYS A 23 1.85 14.64 -5.23
C LYS A 23 0.70 13.94 -4.54
N LEU A 24 0.90 12.70 -4.09
CA LEU A 24 -0.13 11.92 -3.41
C LEU A 24 -0.42 12.42 -1.99
N SER A 25 0.53 13.09 -1.35
CA SER A 25 0.28 13.77 -0.07
C SER A 25 -0.50 15.07 -0.23
N ALA A 26 -0.37 15.77 -1.37
CA ALA A 26 -1.14 16.98 -1.66
C ALA A 26 -2.54 16.63 -2.18
N TYR A 27 -2.62 15.61 -3.06
CA TYR A 27 -3.85 15.17 -3.70
C TYR A 27 -4.00 13.64 -3.61
N PRO A 28 -4.40 13.10 -2.43
CA PRO A 28 -4.53 11.65 -2.24
C PRO A 28 -5.43 10.94 -3.25
N ASN A 29 -6.47 11.61 -3.75
CA ASN A 29 -7.40 11.06 -4.74
C ASN A 29 -6.75 10.76 -6.09
N ASP A 30 -5.59 11.37 -6.42
CA ASP A 30 -4.84 11.03 -7.63
C ASP A 30 -4.38 9.56 -7.61
N PHE A 31 -4.24 8.95 -6.44
CA PHE A 31 -3.99 7.52 -6.30
C PHE A 31 -5.04 6.68 -7.04
N LEU A 32 -6.33 7.04 -6.93
CA LEU A 32 -7.42 6.34 -7.61
C LEU A 32 -7.30 6.46 -9.14
N ARG A 33 -6.83 7.60 -9.63
CA ARG A 33 -6.61 7.81 -11.07
C ARG A 33 -5.51 6.90 -11.62
N ILE A 34 -4.56 6.50 -10.79
CA ILE A 34 -3.49 5.57 -11.16
C ILE A 34 -4.03 4.13 -11.19
N ILE A 35 -4.81 3.72 -10.18
CA ILE A 35 -5.19 2.31 -10.04
C ILE A 35 -6.47 1.93 -10.80
N LEU A 36 -7.47 2.80 -10.88
CA LEU A 36 -8.79 2.46 -11.47
C LEU A 36 -8.73 2.07 -12.95
N PRO A 37 -7.92 2.73 -13.83
CA PRO A 37 -7.80 2.30 -15.23
C PRO A 37 -7.31 0.86 -15.39
N GLU A 38 -6.53 0.39 -14.41
CA GLU A 38 -5.91 -0.93 -14.41
C GLU A 38 -6.77 -2.01 -13.73
N GLN A 39 -7.92 -1.64 -13.15
CA GLN A 39 -8.78 -2.56 -12.38
C GLN A 39 -9.19 -3.82 -13.15
N ALA A 40 -9.39 -3.71 -14.48
CA ALA A 40 -9.78 -4.85 -15.31
C ALA A 40 -8.63 -5.85 -15.56
N LYS A 41 -7.37 -5.43 -15.37
CA LYS A 41 -6.17 -6.20 -15.72
C LYS A 41 -5.33 -6.59 -14.51
N LYS A 42 -5.40 -5.79 -13.44
CA LYS A 42 -4.55 -5.89 -12.26
C LYS A 42 -5.43 -6.10 -11.04
N GLU A 43 -5.14 -7.17 -10.31
CA GLU A 43 -5.88 -7.56 -9.11
C GLU A 43 -5.23 -7.01 -7.83
N TRP A 44 -3.92 -6.77 -7.89
CA TRP A 44 -3.09 -6.40 -6.75
C TRP A 44 -2.55 -4.99 -6.88
N VAL A 45 -2.59 -4.23 -5.79
CA VAL A 45 -1.95 -2.93 -5.65
C VAL A 45 -0.98 -2.99 -4.47
N ILE A 46 0.31 -2.81 -4.77
CA ILE A 46 1.39 -2.84 -3.78
C ILE A 46 1.80 -1.39 -3.55
N ILE A 47 1.70 -0.92 -2.30
CA ILE A 47 2.14 0.42 -1.89
C ILE A 47 3.34 0.26 -0.98
N ASP A 48 4.48 0.74 -1.45
CA ASP A 48 5.72 0.73 -0.69
C ASP A 48 5.82 1.97 0.20
N GLU A 49 6.34 1.80 1.43
CA GLU A 49 6.60 2.89 2.38
C GLU A 49 5.38 3.78 2.67
N VAL A 50 4.20 3.17 2.86
CA VAL A 50 2.90 3.88 3.05
C VAL A 50 2.91 4.92 4.18
N GLN A 51 3.79 4.80 5.17
CA GLN A 51 3.95 5.78 6.23
C GLN A 51 4.46 7.16 5.74
N LYS A 52 4.98 7.25 4.50
CA LYS A 52 5.31 8.53 3.84
C LYS A 52 4.05 9.32 3.48
N VAL A 53 2.98 8.62 3.09
CA VAL A 53 1.68 9.23 2.78
C VAL A 53 0.56 8.48 3.52
N PRO A 54 0.43 8.67 4.85
CA PRO A 54 -0.54 7.93 5.67
C PRO A 54 -2.00 8.16 5.25
N GLN A 55 -2.29 9.27 4.60
CA GLN A 55 -3.63 9.63 4.09
C GLN A 55 -4.16 8.62 3.06
N LEU A 56 -3.28 7.90 2.37
CA LEU A 56 -3.68 6.85 1.43
C LEU A 56 -4.34 5.67 2.14
N LEU A 57 -4.12 5.48 3.44
CA LEU A 57 -4.70 4.36 4.18
C LEU A 57 -6.25 4.43 4.22
N GLU A 58 -6.83 5.62 4.32
CA GLU A 58 -8.29 5.82 4.25
C GLU A 58 -8.86 5.43 2.87
N ILE A 59 -8.15 5.82 1.81
CA ILE A 59 -8.53 5.49 0.43
C ILE A 59 -8.43 3.98 0.20
N VAL A 60 -7.33 3.36 0.63
CA VAL A 60 -7.13 1.91 0.55
C VAL A 60 -8.24 1.17 1.30
N HIS A 61 -8.57 1.60 2.52
CA HIS A 61 -9.65 1.00 3.30
C HIS A 61 -11.00 1.08 2.57
N SER A 62 -11.32 2.24 1.97
CA SER A 62 -12.51 2.41 1.13
C SER A 62 -12.52 1.42 -0.05
N GLN A 63 -11.39 1.26 -0.75
CA GLN A 63 -11.28 0.36 -1.91
C GLN A 63 -11.36 -1.12 -1.54
N ILE A 64 -10.81 -1.53 -0.37
CA ILE A 64 -10.96 -2.88 0.17
C ILE A 64 -12.43 -3.18 0.45
N SER A 65 -13.16 -2.24 1.06
CA SER A 65 -14.58 -2.43 1.38
C SER A 65 -15.48 -2.64 0.14
N LYS A 66 -15.08 -2.04 -0.98
CA LYS A 66 -15.76 -2.19 -2.28
C LYS A 66 -15.32 -3.43 -3.06
N GLN A 67 -14.36 -4.20 -2.52
CA GLN A 67 -13.79 -5.41 -3.14
C GLN A 67 -13.19 -5.15 -4.53
N ASN A 68 -12.69 -3.93 -4.79
CA ASN A 68 -12.16 -3.56 -6.10
C ASN A 68 -10.73 -4.05 -6.34
N PHE A 69 -9.91 -4.11 -5.28
CA PHE A 69 -8.49 -4.48 -5.36
C PHE A 69 -8.06 -5.23 -4.11
N LYS A 70 -7.00 -6.03 -4.25
CA LYS A 70 -6.23 -6.57 -3.13
C LYS A 70 -5.00 -5.69 -2.89
N PHE A 71 -4.81 -5.24 -1.66
CA PHE A 71 -3.71 -4.33 -1.32
C PHE A 71 -2.61 -5.03 -0.52
N VAL A 72 -1.36 -4.69 -0.84
CA VAL A 72 -0.19 -5.00 -0.04
C VAL A 72 0.43 -3.67 0.38
N LEU A 73 0.63 -3.47 1.68
CA LEU A 73 1.22 -2.26 2.23
C LEU A 73 2.53 -2.62 2.92
N THR A 74 3.61 -1.92 2.65
CA THR A 74 4.89 -2.07 3.36
C THR A 74 5.19 -0.82 4.18
N SER A 75 6.10 -0.95 5.14
CA SER A 75 6.69 0.19 5.84
C SER A 75 8.03 -0.20 6.46
N SER A 76 9.05 0.63 6.32
CA SER A 76 10.32 0.49 7.05
C SER A 76 10.16 0.63 8.57
N SER A 77 9.12 1.33 9.04
CA SER A 77 8.82 1.50 10.46
C SER A 77 7.39 1.08 10.81
N ALA A 78 7.24 -0.17 11.25
CA ALA A 78 5.98 -0.72 11.77
C ALA A 78 5.36 0.12 12.91
N ARG A 79 6.20 0.88 13.65
CA ARG A 79 5.76 1.74 14.77
C ARG A 79 5.03 3.00 14.29
N LYS A 80 5.43 3.57 13.16
CA LYS A 80 4.77 4.76 12.55
C LYS A 80 3.44 4.38 11.92
N LEU A 81 3.37 3.21 11.27
CA LEU A 81 2.13 2.70 10.69
C LEU A 81 1.08 2.42 11.76
N LYS A 82 1.44 1.79 12.88
CA LYS A 82 0.50 1.49 13.99
C LYS A 82 -0.20 2.73 14.55
N ARG A 83 0.46 3.89 14.62
CA ARG A 83 -0.16 5.12 15.14
C ARG A 83 -1.20 5.72 14.19
N GLY A 84 -0.93 5.71 12.88
CA GLY A 84 -1.85 6.20 11.86
C GLY A 84 -2.96 5.20 11.50
N ALA A 85 -2.64 3.91 11.51
CA ALA A 85 -3.55 2.82 11.18
C ALA A 85 -4.40 2.33 12.37
N ALA A 86 -4.11 2.76 13.62
CA ALA A 86 -4.90 2.37 14.79
C ALA A 86 -6.40 2.68 14.62
N ASN A 87 -6.75 3.79 13.96
CA ASN A 87 -8.14 4.13 13.64
C ASN A 87 -8.76 3.26 12.53
N LEU A 88 -7.94 2.72 11.63
CA LEU A 88 -8.38 1.89 10.50
C LEU A 88 -8.48 0.40 10.86
N LEU A 89 -7.81 -0.01 11.93
CA LEU A 89 -7.62 -1.40 12.36
C LEU A 89 -8.74 -1.96 13.23
N ALA A 90 -9.77 -1.18 13.56
CA ALA A 90 -10.87 -1.61 14.43
C ALA A 90 -11.84 -2.65 13.79
N GLY A 91 -11.34 -3.53 12.91
CA GLY A 91 -11.96 -4.84 12.72
C GLY A 91 -12.13 -5.38 11.30
N ARG A 92 -11.65 -4.71 10.22
CA ARG A 92 -11.96 -5.15 8.84
C ARG A 92 -10.81 -5.21 7.84
N ALA A 93 -9.64 -4.65 8.15
CA ALA A 93 -8.45 -4.78 7.30
C ALA A 93 -7.58 -5.94 7.81
N PHE A 94 -7.38 -6.98 7.00
CA PHE A 94 -6.32 -7.96 7.23
C PHE A 94 -4.96 -7.26 7.03
N VAL A 95 -4.43 -6.66 8.09
CA VAL A 95 -3.11 -6.03 8.06
C VAL A 95 -2.07 -7.12 8.25
N PHE A 96 -1.59 -7.66 7.12
CA PHE A 96 -0.33 -8.39 7.09
C PHE A 96 0.81 -7.38 7.25
N ASN A 97 1.19 -7.10 8.50
CA ASN A 97 2.42 -6.37 8.79
C ASN A 97 3.60 -7.24 8.37
N LEU A 98 4.14 -7.00 7.17
CA LEU A 98 5.49 -7.45 6.84
C LEU A 98 6.42 -6.59 7.69
N PHE A 99 6.89 -7.15 8.81
CA PHE A 99 7.98 -6.56 9.56
C PHE A 99 9.16 -6.35 8.60
N PRO A 100 9.94 -5.25 8.73
CA PRO A 100 11.11 -5.06 7.90
C PRO A 100 11.91 -6.36 7.94
N LEU A 101 12.29 -6.88 6.76
CA LEU A 101 13.24 -7.97 6.66
C LEU A 101 14.36 -7.64 7.64
N THR A 102 14.48 -8.42 8.70
CA THR A 102 15.60 -8.27 9.61
C THR A 102 16.84 -8.23 8.75
N TYR A 103 17.63 -7.18 8.95
CA TYR A 103 18.90 -6.85 8.32
C TYR A 103 19.98 -7.97 8.46
N SER A 104 19.57 -9.20 8.72
CA SER A 104 20.41 -10.39 8.86
C SER A 104 20.59 -11.19 7.56
N GLU A 105 20.04 -10.73 6.42
CA GLU A 105 20.25 -11.36 5.10
C GLU A 105 21.05 -10.48 4.11
N LEU A 106 21.82 -9.50 4.62
CA LEU A 106 22.98 -9.00 3.89
C LEU A 106 24.20 -9.71 4.46
N GLY A 107 24.44 -10.92 3.96
CA GLY A 107 25.74 -11.58 4.05
C GLY A 107 26.80 -10.83 3.26
#